data_AF-A0A7N0R857-F1
#
_entry.id   AF-A0A7N0R857-F1
#
_cell.length_a   1.000
_cell.length_b   1.000
_cell.length_c   1.000
_cell.angle_alpha   90.00
_cell.angle_beta   90.00
_cell.angle_gamma   90.00
#
_symmetry.space_group_name_H-M   'P 1'
#
loop_
_entity.id
_entity.type
_entity.pdbx_description
1 polymer ?
#
loop_
_entity_poly.entity_id
_entity_poly.type
_entity_poly.pdbx_seq_one_letter_code
_entity_poly.pdbx_strand_id
1 'polypeptide(L)'
;MDSLQTIIMSMKLTLDEFSNVVGSLDKIVRDSRQLIKGASHQQLHQTIGVKPSLTYCIEGLQTLHDMHQSEYRLKSSLFTAFCHLTFKPNSDDLGALQQLLVDQPNIYKEEVDSIYNIVFPEDH
;
A
#
# COMPACT_ATOMS: atom_id res chain seq x y z
N MET A 1 18.46 14.77 21.19
CA MET A 1 17.11 14.17 21.31
C MET A 1 16.13 14.78 20.32
N ASP A 2 16.22 16.09 20.06
CA ASP A 2 15.35 16.83 19.14
C ASP A 2 15.24 16.21 17.73
N SER A 3 16.36 15.75 17.15
CA SER A 3 16.35 15.08 15.83
C SER A 3 15.50 13.80 15.79
N LEU A 4 15.56 12.97 16.83
CA LEU A 4 14.76 11.72 16.90
C LEU A 4 13.27 12.04 17.08
N GLN A 5 12.96 13.04 17.90
CA GLN A 5 11.58 13.51 18.08
C GLN A 5 11.00 14.07 16.77
N THR A 6 11.79 14.85 16.02
CA THR A 6 11.39 15.34 14.70
C THR A 6 11.15 14.19 13.72
N ILE A 7 12.02 13.18 13.71
CA ILE A 7 11.86 11.98 12.86
C ILE A 7 10.56 11.25 13.22
N ILE A 8 10.31 10.97 14.50
CA ILE A 8 9.09 10.29 14.96
C ILE A 8 7.84 11.08 14.57
N MET A 9 7.87 12.41 14.72
CA MET A 9 6.75 13.26 14.31
C MET A 9 6.52 13.20 12.80
N SER A 10 7.59 13.24 12.00
CA SER A 10 7.51 13.10 10.54
C SER A 10 6.92 11.75 10.14
N MET A 11 7.37 10.65 10.76
CA MET A 11 6.84 9.30 10.48
C MET A 11 5.35 9.21 10.81
N LYS A 12 4.90 9.82 11.91
CA LYS A 12 3.48 9.89 12.26
C LYS A 12 2.67 10.62 11.18
N LEU A 13 3.12 11.81 10.76
CA LEU A 13 2.44 12.59 9.73
C LEU A 13 2.35 11.82 8.42
N THR A 14 3.43 11.17 7.99
CA THR A 14 3.44 10.32 6.79
C THR A 14 2.48 9.14 6.91
N LEU A 15 2.34 8.51 8.08
CA LEU A 15 1.36 7.45 8.30
C LEU A 15 -0.08 7.97 8.26
N ASP A 16 -0.35 9.14 8.83
CA ASP A 16 -1.67 9.78 8.78
C ASP A 16 -2.05 10.11 7.32
N GLU A 17 -1.13 10.64 6.53
CA GLU A 17 -1.31 10.85 5.09
C GLU A 17 -1.55 9.54 4.34
N PHE A 18 -0.80 8.49 4.66
CA PHE A 18 -0.98 7.19 4.03
C PHE A 18 -2.34 6.56 4.36
N SER A 19 -2.81 6.70 5.60
CA SER A 19 -4.16 6.28 6.01
C SER A 19 -5.25 6.95 5.17
N ASN A 20 -5.08 8.24 4.82
CA ASN A 20 -6.03 8.95 3.97
C ASN A 20 -6.05 8.40 2.54
N VAL A 21 -4.89 8.00 1.99
CA VAL A 21 -4.79 7.35 0.68
C VAL A 21 -5.52 6.00 0.69
N VAL A 22 -5.25 5.16 1.70
CA VAL A 22 -5.92 3.86 1.85
C VAL A 22 -7.44 4.04 1.97
N GLY A 23 -7.90 4.98 2.81
CA GLY A 23 -9.32 5.28 2.97
C GLY A 23 -9.98 5.81 1.69
N SER A 24 -9.22 6.56 0.87
CA SER A 24 -9.69 7.02 -0.44
C SER A 24 -9.86 5.86 -1.43
N LEU A 25 -8.89 4.93 -1.49
CA LEU A 25 -8.99 3.73 -2.31
C LEU A 25 -10.20 2.87 -1.91
N ASP A 26 -10.36 2.62 -0.62
CA ASP A 26 -11.50 1.89 -0.04
C ASP A 26 -12.85 2.53 -0.43
N LYS A 27 -12.94 3.86 -0.37
CA LYS A 27 -14.12 4.60 -0.83
C LYS A 27 -14.37 4.39 -2.31
N ILE A 28 -13.35 4.52 -3.17
CA ILE A 28 -13.51 4.33 -4.63
C ILE A 28 -13.97 2.90 -4.94
N VAL A 29 -13.45 1.88 -4.25
CA VAL A 29 -13.89 0.48 -4.40
C VAL A 29 -15.37 0.33 -4.05
N ARG A 30 -15.80 0.88 -2.90
CA ARG A 30 -17.21 0.84 -2.50
C ARG A 30 -18.11 1.55 -3.49
N ASP A 31 -17.76 2.77 -3.88
CA ASP A 31 -18.55 3.59 -4.79
C ASP A 31 -18.66 2.89 -6.15
N SER A 32 -17.57 2.33 -6.66
CA SER A 32 -17.55 1.55 -7.90
C SER A 32 -18.47 0.33 -7.82
N ARG A 33 -18.45 -0.42 -6.72
CA ARG A 33 -19.37 -1.53 -6.47
C ARG A 33 -20.83 -1.10 -6.42
N GLN A 34 -21.13 0.07 -5.85
CA GLN A 34 -22.51 0.58 -5.80
C GLN A 34 -23.00 0.98 -7.20
N LEU A 35 -22.16 1.63 -8.01
CA LEU A 35 -22.49 2.04 -9.37
C LEU A 35 -22.82 0.85 -10.29
N ILE A 36 -22.20 -0.31 -10.07
CA ILE A 36 -22.45 -1.50 -10.88
C ILE A 36 -23.64 -2.37 -10.44
N LYS A 37 -24.27 -2.10 -9.29
CA LYS A 37 -25.40 -2.92 -8.79
C LYS A 37 -26.61 -2.99 -9.73
N GLY A 38 -26.75 -2.04 -10.65
CA GLY A 38 -27.79 -2.02 -11.67
C GLY A 38 -27.33 -2.44 -13.08
N ALA A 39 -26.07 -2.79 -13.27
CA ALA A 39 -25.52 -3.13 -14.58
C ALA A 39 -25.88 -4.57 -14.97
N SER A 40 -26.14 -4.80 -16.26
CA SER A 40 -26.37 -6.16 -16.76
C SER A 40 -25.07 -6.96 -16.79
N HIS A 41 -25.16 -8.29 -16.69
CA HIS A 41 -23.99 -9.17 -16.80
C HIS A 41 -23.18 -8.92 -18.09
N GLN A 42 -23.85 -8.63 -19.20
CA GLN A 42 -23.20 -8.30 -20.48
C GLN A 42 -22.41 -6.98 -20.39
N GLN A 43 -22.96 -5.94 -19.74
CA GLN A 43 -22.27 -4.66 -19.57
C GLN A 43 -21.03 -4.77 -18.68
N LEU A 44 -21.07 -5.63 -17.66
CA LEU A 44 -19.94 -5.85 -16.75
C LEU A 44 -18.75 -6.55 -17.41
N HIS A 45 -19.05 -7.49 -18.32
CA HIS A 45 -18.05 -8.32 -18.99
C HIS A 45 -17.67 -7.79 -20.37
N GLN A 46 -18.31 -6.72 -20.84
CA GLN A 46 -17.96 -6.09 -22.10
C GLN A 46 -16.56 -5.47 -22.01
N THR A 47 -15.69 -5.87 -22.92
CA THR A 47 -14.35 -5.31 -23.10
C THR A 47 -14.41 -4.14 -24.08
N ILE A 48 -13.78 -3.02 -23.75
CA ILE A 48 -13.67 -1.87 -24.67
C ILE A 48 -12.27 -1.89 -25.29
N GLY A 49 -12.13 -2.51 -26.46
CA GLY A 49 -10.85 -2.68 -27.15
C GLY A 49 -9.93 -3.68 -26.44
N VAL A 50 -8.62 -3.37 -26.36
CA VAL A 50 -7.61 -4.19 -25.66
C VAL A 50 -7.73 -4.05 -24.13
N LYS A 51 -8.57 -3.14 -23.63
CA LYS A 51 -8.69 -2.84 -22.20
C LYS A 51 -9.49 -3.91 -21.44
N PRO A 52 -9.17 -4.07 -20.14
CA PRO A 52 -9.89 -4.98 -19.26
C PRO A 52 -11.38 -4.62 -19.12
N SER A 53 -12.20 -5.63 -18.82
CA SER A 53 -13.63 -5.47 -18.51
C SER A 53 -13.83 -4.62 -17.25
N LEU A 54 -15.04 -4.08 -17.07
CA LEU A 54 -15.37 -3.31 -15.87
C LEU A 54 -15.19 -4.13 -14.58
N THR A 55 -15.58 -5.41 -14.61
CA THR A 55 -15.35 -6.34 -13.50
C THR A 55 -13.86 -6.46 -13.16
N TYR A 56 -13.01 -6.68 -14.18
CA TYR A 56 -11.56 -6.79 -13.97
C TYR A 56 -10.98 -5.51 -13.35
N CYS A 57 -11.40 -4.33 -13.81
CA CYS A 57 -10.94 -3.06 -13.25
C CYS A 57 -11.31 -2.91 -11.77
N ILE A 58 -12.53 -3.31 -11.39
CA ILE A 58 -13.01 -3.22 -10.00
C ILE A 58 -12.28 -4.23 -9.11
N GLU A 59 -12.00 -5.44 -9.60
CA GLU A 59 -11.20 -6.45 -8.92
C GLU A 59 -9.74 -6.01 -8.75
N GLY A 60 -9.15 -5.40 -9.79
CA GLY A 60 -7.82 -4.80 -9.72
C GLY A 60 -7.76 -3.67 -8.68
N LEU A 61 -8.78 -2.81 -8.63
CA LEU A 61 -8.87 -1.75 -7.62
C LEU A 61 -9.01 -2.31 -6.20
N GLN A 62 -9.79 -3.38 -6.01
CA GLN A 62 -9.86 -4.09 -4.73
C GLN A 62 -8.49 -4.64 -4.33
N THR A 63 -7.77 -5.26 -5.27
CA THR A 63 -6.43 -5.79 -5.03
C THR A 63 -5.46 -4.68 -4.61
N LEU A 64 -5.48 -3.54 -5.30
CA LEU A 64 -4.67 -2.37 -4.94
C LEU A 64 -5.01 -1.87 -3.52
N HIS A 65 -6.30 -1.75 -3.19
CA HIS A 65 -6.71 -1.40 -1.83
C HIS A 65 -6.16 -2.38 -0.79
N ASP A 66 -6.27 -3.69 -1.03
CA ASP A 66 -5.86 -4.71 -0.07
C ASP A 66 -4.34 -4.74 0.14
N MET A 67 -3.57 -4.49 -0.92
CA MET A 67 -2.12 -4.32 -0.84
C MET A 67 -1.75 -3.12 0.04
N HIS A 68 -2.30 -1.93 -0.26
CA HIS A 68 -1.96 -0.72 0.50
C HIS A 68 -2.50 -0.77 1.94
N GLN A 69 -3.65 -1.40 2.17
CA GLN A 69 -4.19 -1.62 3.51
C GLN A 69 -3.28 -2.53 4.35
N SER A 70 -2.68 -3.56 3.74
CA SER A 70 -1.73 -4.45 4.39
C SER A 70 -0.41 -3.72 4.69
N GLU A 71 0.08 -2.94 3.74
CA GLU A 71 1.28 -2.11 3.91
C GLU A 71 1.09 -1.07 5.04
N TYR A 72 -0.05 -0.38 5.07
CA TYR A 72 -0.36 0.59 6.13
C TYR A 72 -0.39 -0.07 7.51
N ARG A 73 -0.98 -1.26 7.64
CA ARG A 73 -1.00 -2.01 8.90
C ARG A 73 0.39 -2.37 9.36
N LEU A 74 1.22 -2.87 8.45
CA LEU A 74 2.62 -3.22 8.76
C LEU A 74 3.40 -1.99 9.22
N LYS A 75 3.37 -0.90 8.43
CA LYS A 75 4.09 0.34 8.77
C LYS A 75 3.60 0.94 10.09
N SER A 76 2.30 0.92 10.35
CA SER A 76 1.72 1.41 11.61
C SER A 76 2.13 0.56 12.82
N SER A 77 2.18 -0.76 12.65
CA SER A 77 2.65 -1.69 13.68
C SER A 77 4.13 -1.46 13.99
N LEU A 78 4.97 -1.33 12.95
CA LEU A 78 6.39 -1.02 13.10
C LEU A 78 6.62 0.33 13.76
N PHE A 79 5.88 1.37 13.37
CA PHE A 79 5.97 2.68 14.00
C PHE A 79 5.61 2.62 15.49
N THR A 80 4.56 1.88 15.84
CA THR A 80 4.14 1.67 17.24
C THR A 80 5.23 0.95 18.04
N ALA A 81 5.77 -0.14 17.48
CA ALA A 81 6.88 -0.88 18.08
C ALA A 81 8.13 -0.02 18.25
N PHE A 82 8.46 0.81 17.26
CA PHE A 82 9.58 1.75 17.30
C PHE A 82 9.40 2.81 18.40
N CYS A 83 8.19 3.38 18.52
CA CYS A 83 7.87 4.30 19.60
C CYS A 83 8.04 3.60 20.96
N HIS A 84 7.52 2.37 21.10
CA HIS A 84 7.66 1.59 22.33
C HIS A 84 9.14 1.35 22.68
N LEU A 85 9.95 0.88 21.73
CA LEU A 85 11.40 0.67 21.91
C LEU A 85 12.15 1.95 22.26
N THR A 86 11.81 3.08 21.62
CA THR A 86 12.47 4.36 21.84
C THR A 86 12.21 4.91 23.24
N PHE A 87 10.98 4.77 23.74
CA PHE A 87 10.58 5.28 25.06
C PHE A 87 10.72 4.25 26.19
N LYS A 88 10.80 2.95 25.84
CA LYS A 88 10.95 1.81 26.77
C LYS A 88 11.67 0.65 26.07
N PRO A 89 13.01 0.66 26.04
CA PRO A 89 13.78 -0.34 25.29
C PRO A 89 13.65 -1.74 25.89
N ASN A 90 13.40 -2.72 25.03
CA ASN A 90 13.39 -4.15 25.32
C ASN A 90 14.37 -4.85 24.35
N SER A 91 15.24 -5.73 24.83
CA SER A 91 16.27 -6.38 24.01
C SER A 91 15.69 -7.29 22.92
N ASP A 92 14.60 -7.97 23.24
CA ASP A 92 14.01 -8.98 22.35
C ASP A 92 13.30 -8.32 21.16
N ASP A 93 12.55 -7.24 21.43
CA ASP A 93 11.86 -6.44 20.41
C ASP A 93 12.86 -5.74 19.47
N LEU A 94 14.02 -5.32 19.99
CA LEU A 94 15.09 -4.72 19.19
C LEU A 94 15.71 -5.73 18.22
N GLY A 95 15.92 -6.97 18.67
CA GLY A 95 16.42 -8.05 17.83
C GLY A 95 15.46 -8.41 16.70
N ALA A 96 14.16 -8.47 16.99
CA ALA A 96 13.12 -8.71 15.99
C ALA A 96 13.07 -7.60 14.93
N LEU A 97 13.21 -6.33 15.33
CA LEU A 97 13.26 -5.19 14.40
C LEU A 97 14.49 -5.23 13.49
N GLN A 98 15.66 -5.58 14.04
CA GLN A 98 16.88 -5.73 13.24
C GLN A 98 16.72 -6.84 12.19
N GLN A 99 16.16 -7.98 12.57
CA GLN A 99 15.91 -9.07 11.64
C GLN A 99 14.95 -8.65 10.53
N LEU A 100 13.88 -7.92 10.85
CA LEU A 100 12.93 -7.42 9.87
C LEU A 100 13.55 -6.40 8.89
N LEU A 101 14.53 -5.60 9.33
CA LEU A 101 15.29 -4.70 8.45
C LEU A 101 16.22 -5.46 7.51
N VAL A 102 16.83 -6.56 7.98
CA VAL A 102 17.65 -7.46 7.16
C VAL A 102 16.79 -8.19 6.14
N ASP A 103 15.57 -8.57 6.51
CA ASP A 103 14.64 -9.31 5.68
C ASP A 103 13.86 -8.43 4.68
N GLN A 104 14.02 -7.10 4.71
CA GLN A 104 13.44 -6.26 3.67
C GLN A 104 14.04 -6.63 2.31
N PRO A 105 13.21 -6.76 1.25
CA PRO A 105 13.74 -7.01 -0.07
C PRO A 105 14.61 -5.81 -0.45
N ASN A 106 15.92 -6.04 -0.49
CA ASN A 106 16.91 -5.04 -0.87
C ASN A 106 16.92 -4.98 -2.41
N ILE A 107 15.80 -4.51 -2.98
CA ILE A 107 15.60 -4.47 -4.43
C ILE A 107 16.50 -3.38 -4.98
N TYR A 108 17.42 -3.77 -5.86
CA TYR A 108 18.31 -2.82 -6.50
C TYR A 108 17.51 -1.87 -7.39
N LYS A 109 18.01 -0.65 -7.55
CA LYS A 109 17.33 0.38 -8.35
C LYS A 109 17.02 -0.12 -9.76
N GLU A 110 17.97 -0.84 -10.36
CA GLU A 110 17.85 -1.42 -11.70
C GLU A 110 16.70 -2.44 -11.80
N GLU A 111 16.44 -3.17 -10.72
CA GLU A 111 15.38 -4.17 -10.64
C GLU A 111 14.00 -3.50 -10.46
N VAL A 112 13.94 -2.40 -9.70
CA VAL A 112 12.74 -1.54 -9.62
C VAL A 112 12.41 -0.95 -10.99
N ASP A 113 13.41 -0.40 -11.68
CA ASP A 113 13.24 0.17 -13.03
C ASP A 113 12.78 -0.91 -14.02
N SER A 114 13.32 -2.13 -13.93
CA SER A 114 12.90 -3.27 -14.75
C SER A 114 11.44 -3.67 -14.48
N ILE A 115 11.03 -3.79 -13.22
CA ILE A 115 9.64 -4.11 -12.86
C ILE A 115 8.70 -3.01 -13.35
N TYR A 116 9.07 -1.74 -13.17
CA TYR A 116 8.28 -0.61 -13.64
C TYR A 116 8.05 -0.66 -15.16
N ASN A 117 9.09 -0.91 -15.94
CA ASN A 117 8.99 -1.01 -17.40
C ASN A 117 8.17 -2.22 -17.88
N ILE A 118 8.15 -3.32 -17.12
CA ILE A 118 7.29 -4.48 -17.42
C ILE A 118 5.81 -4.16 -17.14
N VAL A 119 5.53 -3.45 -16.04
CA VAL A 119 4.16 -3.13 -15.61
C VAL A 119 3.56 -1.98 -16.44
N PHE A 120 4.40 -1.02 -16.84
CA PHE A 120 4.04 0.14 -17.65
C PHE A 120 4.89 0.18 -18.92
N PRO A 121 4.68 -0.76 -19.86
CA PRO A 121 5.34 -0.66 -21.16
C PRO A 121 4.85 0.62 -21.85
N GLU A 122 5.77 1.48 -22.30
CA GLU A 122 5.39 2.63 -23.12
C GLU A 122 4.73 2.10 -24.42
N ASP A 123 3.47 2.47 -24.65
CA ASP A 123 2.76 2.18 -25.89
C ASP A 123 3.45 2.96 -27.04
N HIS A 124 4.26 2.27 -27.85
CA HIS A 124 4.81 2.76 -29.12
C HIS A 124 3.83 2.54 -30.28
#